data_AF-A0A9D6BJJ3-F1
#
_entry.id   AF-A0A9D6BJJ3-F1
#
_cell.length_a   1.000
_cell.length_b   1.000
_cell.length_c   1.000
_cell.angle_alpha   90.00
_cell.angle_beta   90.00
_cell.angle_gamma   90.00
#
_symmetry.space_group_name_H-M   'P 1'
#
loop_
_entity.id
_entity.type
_entity.pdbx_description
1 polymer ?
#
loop_
_entity_poly.entity_id
_entity_poly.type
_entity_poly.pdbx_seq_one_letter_code
_entity_poly.pdbx_strand_id
1 'polypeptide(L)'
;MNGRTLIGLSIVALALVGCGGRQPLKPVTGQSLPAIPVGASTAPTSTTLMTPSVQARPERNVELLTQSRQRGDDPFDLPPEKQPQ
;
A
#
# COMPACT_ATOMS: atom_id res chain seq x y z
N MET A 1 40.45 5.75 13.58
CA MET A 1 39.14 5.31 14.12
C MET A 1 39.44 4.30 15.22
N ASN A 2 39.08 4.60 16.47
CA ASN A 2 39.55 3.83 17.62
C ASN A 2 38.78 2.50 17.74
N GLY A 3 39.40 1.45 18.27
CA GLY A 3 38.73 0.13 18.40
C GLY A 3 37.41 0.19 19.17
N ARG A 4 37.30 1.09 20.15
CA ARG A 4 36.07 1.33 20.92
C ARG A 4 34.93 1.91 20.07
N THR A 5 35.23 2.81 19.14
CA THR A 5 34.20 3.37 18.25
C THR A 5 33.74 2.36 17.20
N LEU A 6 34.65 1.48 16.72
CA LEU A 6 34.28 0.38 15.83
C LEU A 6 33.35 -0.65 16.51
N ILE A 7 33.64 -1.02 17.76
CA ILE A 7 32.78 -1.94 18.53
C ILE A 7 31.39 -1.34 18.76
N GLY A 8 31.32 -0.07 19.16
CA GLY A 8 30.05 0.61 19.36
C GLY A 8 29.20 0.65 18.10
N LEU A 9 29.81 0.93 16.94
CA LEU A 9 29.11 1.02 15.67
C LEU A 9 28.59 -0.35 15.20
N SER A 10 29.35 -1.43 15.40
CA SER A 10 28.89 -2.80 15.09
C SER A 10 27.67 -3.22 15.93
N ILE A 11 27.66 -2.91 17.24
CA ILE A 11 26.53 -3.26 18.12
C ILE A 11 25.25 -2.55 17.67
N VAL A 12 25.35 -1.26 17.33
CA VAL A 12 24.20 -0.49 16.83
C VAL A 12 23.70 -1.09 15.51
N ALA A 13 24.60 -1.39 14.57
CA ALA A 13 24.24 -2.00 13.29
C ALA A 13 23.51 -3.34 13.45
N LEU A 14 23.97 -4.21 14.36
CA LEU A 14 23.33 -5.50 14.67
C LEU A 14 21.92 -5.33 15.25
N ALA A 15 21.69 -4.31 16.09
CA ALA A 15 20.38 -4.06 16.69
C ALA A 15 19.32 -3.64 15.65
N LEU A 16 19.72 -3.01 14.55
CA LEU A 16 18.80 -2.56 13.49
C LEU A 16 18.27 -3.71 12.60
N VAL A 17 18.93 -4.87 12.60
CA VAL A 17 18.57 -6.01 11.72
C VAL A 17 17.23 -6.65 12.10
N GLY A 18 16.75 -6.46 13.34
CA GLY A 18 15.49 -7.04 13.82
C GLY A 18 14.21 -6.29 13.42
N CYS A 19 14.31 -5.05 12.91
CA CYS A 19 13.14 -4.23 12.63
C CYS A 19 12.59 -4.52 11.22
N GLY A 20 11.48 -5.24 11.10
CA GLY A 20 10.79 -5.48 9.83
C GLY A 20 10.47 -6.94 9.49
N GLY A 21 10.70 -7.88 10.40
CA GLY A 21 10.27 -9.27 10.23
C GLY A 21 8.77 -9.39 10.00
N ARG A 22 8.36 -10.14 8.96
CA ARG A 22 6.96 -10.46 8.69
C ARG A 22 6.76 -11.95 8.88
N GLN A 23 5.91 -12.33 9.82
CA GLN A 23 5.41 -13.69 9.98
C GLN A 23 3.90 -13.74 9.76
N PRO A 24 3.35 -14.91 9.36
CA PRO A 24 1.91 -15.08 9.30
C PRO A 24 1.26 -14.74 10.65
N LEU A 25 0.25 -13.89 10.64
CA LEU A 25 -0.50 -13.54 11.84
C LEU A 25 -1.27 -14.77 12.33
N LYS A 26 -1.24 -14.96 13.66
CA LYS A 26 -2.00 -15.97 14.38
C LYS A 26 -2.98 -15.29 15.33
N PRO A 27 -4.13 -15.90 15.63
CA PRO A 27 -5.01 -15.40 16.69
C PRO A 27 -4.28 -15.27 18.01
N VAL A 28 -4.71 -14.30 18.83
CA VAL A 28 -4.26 -14.20 20.22
C VAL A 28 -4.67 -15.49 20.95
N THR A 29 -3.86 -15.90 21.93
CA THR A 29 -4.15 -17.09 22.75
C THR A 29 -5.57 -17.03 23.32
N GLY A 30 -6.36 -18.08 23.10
CA GLY A 30 -7.76 -18.16 23.54
C GLY A 30 -8.78 -17.61 22.53
N GLN A 31 -8.34 -16.96 21.45
CA GLN A 31 -9.22 -16.46 20.39
C GLN A 31 -9.21 -17.41 19.18
N SER A 32 -10.35 -17.50 18.51
CA SER A 32 -10.51 -18.24 17.26
C SER A 32 -10.50 -17.28 16.05
N LEU A 33 -10.37 -17.85 14.85
CA LEU A 33 -10.56 -17.07 13.62
C LEU A 33 -12.02 -16.59 13.51
N PRO A 34 -12.28 -15.51 12.76
CA PRO A 34 -13.64 -15.07 12.47
C PRO A 34 -14.50 -16.20 11.87
N ALA A 35 -15.79 -16.17 12.19
CA ALA A 35 -16.76 -17.10 11.62
C ALA A 35 -16.82 -16.98 10.09
N ILE A 36 -17.30 -18.04 9.44
CA ILE A 36 -17.48 -18.07 7.99
C ILE A 36 -18.52 -17.00 7.59
N PRO A 37 -18.16 -16.06 6.69
CA PRO A 37 -19.10 -15.06 6.20
C PRO A 37 -20.29 -15.70 5.47
N VAL A 38 -21.43 -15.03 5.49
CA VAL A 38 -22.62 -15.47 4.73
C VAL A 38 -22.27 -15.56 3.25
N GLY A 39 -22.54 -16.71 2.62
CA GLY A 39 -22.26 -16.96 1.21
C GLY A 39 -20.83 -17.42 0.90
N ALA A 40 -19.95 -17.56 1.91
CA ALA A 40 -18.63 -18.15 1.75
C ALA A 40 -18.64 -19.64 2.13
N SER A 41 -17.83 -20.45 1.45
CA SER A 41 -17.65 -21.87 1.79
C SER A 41 -16.68 -22.10 2.95
N THR A 42 -15.78 -21.15 3.22
CA THR A 42 -14.73 -21.23 4.23
C THR A 42 -14.45 -19.88 4.88
N ALA A 43 -13.86 -19.89 6.08
CA ALA A 43 -13.43 -18.69 6.76
C ALA A 43 -12.18 -18.09 6.09
N PRO A 44 -12.05 -16.75 6.02
CA PRO A 44 -10.89 -16.11 5.43
C PRO A 44 -9.62 -16.34 6.26
N THR A 45 -8.49 -16.48 5.57
CA THR A 45 -7.17 -16.58 6.23
C THR A 45 -6.70 -15.21 6.71
N SER A 46 -5.69 -15.17 7.60
CA SER A 46 -5.08 -13.90 8.03
C SER A 46 -4.47 -13.14 6.85
N THR A 47 -3.87 -13.83 5.88
CA THR A 47 -3.38 -13.19 4.64
C THR A 47 -4.52 -12.55 3.87
N THR A 48 -5.63 -13.26 3.67
CA THR A 48 -6.81 -12.74 2.95
C THR A 48 -7.37 -11.49 3.60
N LEU A 49 -7.46 -11.46 4.93
CA LEU A 49 -7.97 -10.29 5.68
C LEU A 49 -7.04 -9.07 5.59
N MET A 50 -5.74 -9.30 5.45
CA MET A 50 -4.74 -8.23 5.32
C MET A 50 -4.55 -7.75 3.88
N THR A 51 -5.13 -8.45 2.89
CA THR A 51 -5.10 -8.04 1.49
C THR A 51 -6.24 -7.05 1.21
N PRO A 52 -5.95 -5.80 0.83
CA PRO A 52 -6.99 -4.84 0.45
C PRO A 52 -7.77 -5.31 -0.77
N SER A 53 -9.08 -5.05 -0.80
CA SER A 53 -9.90 -5.30 -1.98
C SER A 53 -9.65 -4.26 -3.08
N VAL A 54 -10.12 -4.54 -4.30
CA VAL A 54 -10.05 -3.60 -5.43
C VAL A 54 -10.80 -2.30 -5.14
N GLN A 55 -11.90 -2.37 -4.38
CA GLN A 55 -12.65 -1.18 -3.97
C GLN A 55 -11.86 -0.33 -2.96
N ALA A 56 -11.14 -0.98 -2.04
CA ALA A 56 -10.34 -0.29 -1.02
C ALA A 56 -9.02 0.26 -1.59
N ARG A 57 -8.43 -0.44 -2.56
CA ARG A 57 -7.19 -0.04 -3.23
C ARG A 57 -7.26 -0.41 -4.71
N PRO A 58 -7.93 0.43 -5.53
CA PRO A 58 -8.03 0.19 -6.96
C PRO A 58 -6.64 0.16 -7.60
N GLU A 59 -6.47 -0.68 -8.62
CA GLU A 59 -5.30 -0.60 -9.45
C GLU A 59 -5.25 0.76 -10.12
N ARG A 60 -4.09 1.41 -10.00
CA ARG A 60 -3.81 2.63 -10.75
C ARG A 60 -3.08 2.19 -12.00
N ASN A 61 -3.66 2.45 -13.16
CA ASN A 61 -2.92 2.29 -14.40
C ASN A 61 -1.77 3.31 -14.39
N VAL A 62 -0.54 2.83 -14.34
CA VAL A 62 0.68 3.65 -14.34
C VAL A 62 1.21 3.75 -15.75
N GLU A 63 0.33 4.02 -16.73
CA GLU A 63 0.79 4.31 -18.08
C GLU A 63 1.64 5.58 -18.02
N LEU A 64 2.95 5.36 -17.95
CA LEU A 64 3.94 6.39 -17.78
C LEU A 64 3.95 7.19 -19.08
N LEU A 65 3.27 8.33 -19.08
CA LEU A 65 3.54 9.37 -20.06
C LEU A 65 4.96 9.87 -19.79
N THR A 66 5.92 9.34 -20.55
CA THR A 66 7.34 9.74 -20.46
C THR A 66 7.59 11.14 -21.02
N GLN A 67 6.61 11.66 -21.77
CA GLN A 67 6.60 12.99 -22.36
C GLN A 67 5.17 13.52 -22.44
N SER A 68 5.01 14.84 -22.45
CA SER A 68 3.73 15.48 -22.70
C SER A 68 3.25 15.20 -24.13
N ARG A 69 1.93 15.15 -24.33
CA ARG A 69 1.29 15.06 -25.63
C ARG A 69 0.34 16.24 -25.80
N GLN A 70 0.27 16.80 -27.00
CA GLN A 70 -0.72 17.81 -27.32
C GLN A 70 -2.12 17.20 -27.15
N ARG A 71 -2.98 17.89 -26.40
CA ARG A 71 -4.40 17.50 -26.29
C ARG A 71 -5.07 17.78 -27.64
N GLY A 72 -5.93 16.87 -28.08
CA GLY A 72 -6.79 17.13 -29.23
C GLY A 72 -7.78 18.27 -28.92
N ASP A 73 -8.37 18.83 -29.97
CA ASP A 73 -9.39 19.86 -29.81
C ASP A 73 -10.53 19.34 -28.92
N ASP A 74 -10.90 20.14 -27.92
CA ASP A 74 -11.98 19.80 -27.00
C ASP A 74 -13.33 20.19 -27.65
N PRO A 75 -14.20 19.21 -27.98
CA PRO A 75 -15.49 19.51 -28.61
C PRO A 75 -16.43 20.31 -27.71
N PHE A 76 -16.10 20.46 -26.42
CA PHE A 76 -16.83 21.26 -25.44
C PHE A 76 -16.10 22.54 -25.05
N ASP A 77 -15.06 22.94 -25.78
CA ASP A 77 -14.43 24.26 -25.60
C ASP A 77 -15.39 25.34 -26.10
N LEU A 78 -16.25 25.78 -25.18
CA LEU A 78 -17.22 26.83 -25.47
C LEU A 78 -16.51 28.19 -25.43
N PRO A 79 -16.82 29.10 -26.36
CA PRO A 79 -16.29 30.45 -26.29
C PRO A 79 -16.74 31.14 -24.99
N PRO A 80 -15.94 32.07 -24.46
CA PRO A 80 -16.31 32.84 -23.27
C PRO A 80 -17.65 33.54 -23.47
N GLU A 81 -18.42 33.67 -22.39
CA GLU A 81 -19.69 34.39 -22.42
C GLU A 81 -19.47 35.84 -22.87
N LYS A 82 -20.38 36.35 -23.70
CA LYS A 82 -20.30 37.73 -24.22
C LYS A 82 -20.42 38.78 -23.10
N GLN A 83 -21.05 38.41 -21.99
CA GLN A 83 -21.25 39.24 -20.81
C GLN A 83 -21.02 38.38 -19.57
N PRO A 84 -19.77 38.30 -19.06
CA PRO A 84 -19.52 37.66 -17.77
C PRO A 84 -20.23 38.45 -16.67
N GLN A 85 -20.93 37.73 -15.77
CA GLN A 85 -21.56 38.29 -14.57
C GLN A 85 -20.54 38.79 -13.56
#